data_AF-A0A966KAC7-F1
#
_entry.id   AF-A0A966KAC7-F1
#
_cell.length_a   1.000
_cell.length_b   1.000
_cell.length_c   1.000
_cell.angle_alpha   90.00
_cell.angle_beta   90.00
_cell.angle_gamma   90.00
#
_symmetry.space_group_name_H-M   'P 1'
#
loop_
_entity.id
_entity.type
_entity.pdbx_description
1 polymer ?
#
loop_
_entity_poly.entity_id
_entity_poly.type
_entity_poly.pdbx_seq_one_letter_code
_entity_poly.pdbx_strand_id
1 'polypeptide(L)'
;MSKEEKQNNRVSNAVVGALLVISLCLIAFNAKSDEVFKFKNPSFSGIGTGAHYLTIENQEFSRTKAIKDAMEAARKAAEREAQNTTLAKFMRNLESRIYAQFAKQLVDSMFSNDDPATFGTFTLEGSVITWQLVPGAEGSPDFIRLTVVDEFGSETIIEIPVGTGFYSQDSDGNGSDSSGDSGGDGDG
;
A
#
# COMPACT_ATOMS: atom_id res chain seq x y z
N MET A 1 -87.49 -38.46 57.59
CA MET A 1 -86.35 -37.56 57.27
C MET A 1 -86.48 -36.30 58.11
N SER A 2 -85.58 -36.10 59.07
CA SER A 2 -85.67 -35.04 60.08
C SER A 2 -85.49 -33.65 59.45
N LYS A 3 -86.14 -32.61 60.00
CA LYS A 3 -85.99 -31.21 59.53
C LYS A 3 -84.52 -30.74 59.58
N GLU A 4 -83.74 -31.31 60.50
CA GLU A 4 -82.32 -31.02 60.72
C GLU A 4 -81.43 -31.48 59.56
N GLU A 5 -81.73 -32.65 58.99
CA GLU A 5 -80.99 -33.26 57.88
C GLU A 5 -81.17 -32.46 56.56
N LYS A 6 -82.37 -31.91 56.34
CA LYS A 6 -82.65 -31.02 55.21
C LYS A 6 -81.94 -29.66 55.33
N GLN A 7 -81.72 -29.17 56.54
CA GLN A 7 -81.03 -27.90 56.77
C GLN A 7 -79.52 -28.03 56.49
N ASN A 8 -78.91 -29.12 56.96
CA ASN A 8 -77.48 -29.39 56.76
C ASN A 8 -77.11 -29.59 55.28
N ASN A 9 -77.96 -30.28 54.50
CA ASN A 9 -77.74 -30.46 53.07
C ASN A 9 -77.84 -29.15 52.28
N ARG A 10 -78.72 -28.22 52.69
CA ARG A 10 -78.84 -26.89 52.06
C ARG A 10 -77.60 -26.03 52.31
N VAL A 11 -77.06 -26.07 53.53
CA VAL A 11 -75.85 -25.31 53.89
C VAL A 11 -74.63 -25.89 53.17
N SER A 12 -74.49 -27.22 53.12
CA SER A 12 -73.38 -27.87 52.42
C SER A 12 -73.37 -27.54 50.91
N ASN A 13 -74.53 -27.60 50.25
CA ASN A 13 -74.65 -27.24 48.83
C ASN A 13 -74.35 -25.77 48.56
N ALA A 14 -74.71 -24.86 49.48
CA ALA A 14 -74.39 -23.43 49.37
C ALA A 14 -72.88 -23.17 49.50
N VAL A 15 -72.20 -23.88 50.41
CA VAL A 15 -70.75 -23.77 50.60
C VAL A 15 -70.00 -24.32 49.38
N VAL A 16 -70.42 -25.47 48.85
CA VAL A 16 -69.85 -26.05 47.63
C VAL A 16 -70.06 -25.13 46.43
N GLY A 17 -71.26 -24.55 46.29
CA GLY A 17 -71.55 -23.56 45.23
C GLY A 17 -70.69 -22.31 45.34
N ALA A 18 -70.51 -21.77 46.55
CA ALA A 18 -69.64 -20.61 46.77
C ALA A 18 -68.17 -20.91 46.46
N LEU A 19 -67.64 -22.07 46.86
CA LEU A 19 -66.29 -22.50 46.53
C LEU A 19 -66.07 -22.68 45.03
N LEU A 20 -67.08 -23.20 44.32
CA LEU A 20 -67.03 -23.38 42.87
C LEU A 20 -66.99 -22.02 42.15
N VAL A 21 -67.81 -21.06 42.58
CA VAL A 21 -67.82 -19.69 42.03
C VAL A 21 -66.49 -18.96 42.29
N ILE A 22 -65.90 -19.11 43.48
CA ILE A 22 -64.59 -18.53 43.81
C ILE A 22 -63.48 -19.15 42.96
N SER A 23 -63.49 -20.48 42.79
CA SER A 23 -62.55 -21.19 41.92
C SER A 23 -62.66 -20.72 40.46
N LEU A 24 -63.88 -20.49 39.97
CA LEU A 24 -64.13 -19.98 38.62
C LEU A 24 -63.61 -18.55 38.43
N CYS A 25 -63.81 -17.67 39.42
CA CYS A 25 -63.31 -16.30 39.39
C CYS A 25 -61.78 -16.23 39.38
N LEU A 26 -61.09 -17.13 40.09
CA LEU A 26 -59.62 -17.15 40.13
C LEU A 26 -58.98 -17.55 38.78
N ILE A 27 -59.68 -18.36 37.98
CA ILE A 27 -59.21 -18.77 36.65
C ILE A 27 -59.39 -17.63 35.62
N ALA A 28 -60.39 -16.76 35.79
CA ALA A 28 -60.69 -15.67 34.87
C ALA A 28 -59.68 -14.50 34.90
N PHE A 29 -58.80 -14.41 35.91
CA PHE A 29 -57.85 -13.30 36.05
C PHE A 29 -56.56 -13.42 35.21
N ASN A 30 -56.37 -14.49 34.45
CA ASN A 30 -55.13 -14.67 33.68
C ASN A 30 -55.37 -14.48 32.19
N ALA A 31 -55.22 -13.24 31.71
CA ALA A 31 -54.60 -12.90 30.42
C ALA A 31 -54.66 -11.39 30.16
N LYS A 32 -53.64 -10.65 30.62
CA LYS A 32 -53.23 -9.39 29.99
C LYS A 32 -51.84 -9.60 29.43
N SER A 33 -51.74 -10.05 28.19
CA SER A 33 -50.49 -9.98 27.43
C SER A 33 -50.43 -8.62 26.76
N ASP A 34 -49.47 -7.79 27.15
CA ASP A 34 -49.13 -6.57 26.42
C ASP A 34 -48.39 -6.98 25.15
N GLU A 35 -49.12 -7.19 24.06
CA GLU A 35 -48.56 -7.53 22.75
C GLU A 35 -47.98 -6.27 22.09
N VAL A 36 -46.80 -5.84 22.56
CA VAL A 36 -46.04 -4.76 21.93
C VAL A 36 -45.33 -5.32 20.69
N PHE A 37 -45.72 -4.85 19.50
CA PHE A 37 -45.06 -5.21 18.25
C PHE A 37 -43.61 -4.72 18.25
N LYS A 38 -42.65 -5.64 18.42
CA LYS A 38 -41.22 -5.35 18.34
C LYS A 38 -40.69 -5.78 16.97
N PHE A 39 -40.10 -4.84 16.24
CA PHE A 39 -39.39 -5.15 15.01
C PHE A 39 -38.16 -6.02 15.32
N LYS A 40 -38.05 -7.17 14.65
CA LYS A 40 -36.88 -8.07 14.75
C LYS A 40 -35.64 -7.53 14.05
N ASN A 41 -35.81 -6.57 13.14
CA ASN A 41 -34.72 -5.97 12.40
C ASN A 41 -34.10 -4.83 13.25
N PRO A 42 -32.80 -4.91 13.61
CA PRO A 42 -32.13 -3.93 14.46
C PRO A 42 -32.32 -2.50 13.96
N SER A 43 -32.32 -2.29 12.63
CA SER A 43 -32.46 -0.98 11.98
C SER A 43 -33.73 -0.21 12.36
N PHE A 44 -34.77 -0.86 12.87
CA PHE A 44 -36.02 -0.22 13.28
C PHE A 44 -36.23 -0.17 14.80
N SER A 45 -35.50 -0.98 15.58
CA SER A 45 -35.62 -1.04 17.04
C SER A 45 -34.61 -0.16 17.79
N GLY A 46 -33.63 0.42 17.09
CA GLY A 46 -32.64 1.36 17.64
C GLY A 46 -31.59 0.73 18.59
N ILE A 47 -31.88 -0.41 19.20
CA ILE A 47 -30.97 -1.15 20.07
C ILE A 47 -30.09 -2.09 19.22
N GLY A 48 -28.77 -1.90 19.24
CA GLY A 48 -27.80 -2.79 18.59
C GLY A 48 -27.54 -2.54 17.08
N THR A 49 -28.12 -1.48 16.51
CA THR A 49 -27.93 -1.09 15.09
C THR A 49 -26.48 -0.84 14.70
N GLY A 50 -25.72 -0.15 15.56
CA GLY A 50 -24.32 0.18 15.29
C GLY A 50 -23.42 -1.06 15.16
N ALA A 51 -23.60 -2.06 16.03
CA ALA A 51 -22.82 -3.30 15.99
C ALA A 51 -23.16 -4.16 14.76
N HIS A 52 -24.45 -4.23 14.39
CA HIS A 52 -24.89 -4.94 13.20
C HIS A 52 -24.39 -4.28 11.91
N TYR A 53 -24.46 -2.95 11.83
CA TYR A 53 -23.94 -2.19 10.69
C TYR A 53 -22.42 -2.31 10.57
N LEU A 54 -21.70 -2.17 11.69
CA LEU A 54 -20.24 -2.33 11.73
C LEU A 54 -19.80 -3.74 11.30
N THR A 55 -20.56 -4.77 11.66
CA THR A 55 -20.26 -6.15 11.26
C THR A 55 -20.45 -6.35 9.75
N ILE A 56 -21.51 -5.76 9.17
CA ILE A 56 -21.75 -5.78 7.73
C ILE A 56 -20.64 -5.02 7.00
N GLU A 57 -20.32 -3.80 7.44
CA GLU A 57 -19.28 -2.98 6.82
C GLU A 57 -17.91 -3.66 6.87
N ASN A 58 -17.53 -4.25 8.01
CA ASN A 58 -16.29 -5.01 8.11
C ASN A 58 -16.26 -6.22 7.16
N GLN A 59 -17.38 -6.92 6.98
CA GLN A 59 -17.47 -8.03 6.03
C GLN A 59 -17.36 -7.56 4.58
N GLU A 60 -18.09 -6.50 4.21
CA GLU A 60 -18.04 -5.91 2.86
C GLU A 60 -16.66 -5.34 2.52
N PHE A 61 -16.03 -4.65 3.48
CA PHE A 61 -14.66 -4.16 3.35
C PHE A 61 -13.67 -5.31 3.18
N SER A 62 -13.78 -6.36 4.02
CA SER A 62 -12.91 -7.54 3.93
C SER A 62 -13.07 -8.27 2.60
N ARG A 63 -14.30 -8.41 2.09
CA ARG A 63 -14.56 -9.01 0.77
C ARG A 63 -13.97 -8.17 -0.36
N THR A 64 -14.20 -6.87 -0.33
CA THR A 64 -13.66 -5.93 -1.34
C THR A 64 -12.13 -5.97 -1.34
N LYS A 65 -11.52 -5.95 -0.15
CA LYS A 65 -10.07 -6.05 0.01
C LYS A 65 -9.54 -7.38 -0.51
N ALA A 66 -10.15 -8.50 -0.13
CA ALA A 66 -9.74 -9.83 -0.61
C ALA A 66 -9.79 -9.95 -2.14
N ILE A 67 -10.82 -9.37 -2.78
CA ILE A 67 -10.93 -9.34 -4.23
C ILE A 67 -9.81 -8.50 -4.86
N LYS A 68 -9.53 -7.31 -4.33
CA LYS A 68 -8.43 -6.45 -4.81
C LYS A 68 -7.07 -7.13 -4.66
N ASP A 69 -6.80 -7.68 -3.48
CA ASP A 69 -5.56 -8.38 -3.17
C ASP A 69 -5.38 -9.60 -4.10
N ALA A 70 -6.46 -10.34 -4.38
CA ALA A 70 -6.44 -11.46 -5.32
C ALA A 70 -6.14 -11.03 -6.77
N MET A 71 -6.74 -9.93 -7.24
CA MET A 71 -6.45 -9.39 -8.57
C MET A 71 -4.99 -8.93 -8.70
N GLU A 72 -4.49 -8.21 -7.69
CA GLU A 72 -3.11 -7.74 -7.69
C GLU A 72 -2.11 -8.91 -7.64
N ALA A 73 -2.39 -9.92 -6.80
CA ALA A 73 -1.59 -11.13 -6.74
C ALA A 73 -1.58 -11.88 -8.09
N ALA A 74 -2.73 -11.99 -8.76
CA ALA A 74 -2.84 -12.61 -10.07
C ALA A 74 -2.05 -11.84 -11.14
N ARG A 75 -2.14 -10.51 -11.16
CA ARG A 75 -1.34 -9.66 -12.08
C ARG A 75 0.16 -9.85 -11.85
N LYS A 76 0.60 -9.75 -10.59
CA LYS A 76 2.02 -9.95 -10.24
C LYS A 76 2.50 -11.37 -10.56
N ALA A 77 1.61 -12.37 -10.48
CA ALA A 77 1.92 -13.72 -10.91
C ALA A 77 2.13 -13.81 -12.42
N ALA A 78 1.23 -13.24 -13.21
CA ALA A 78 1.34 -13.19 -14.67
C ALA A 78 2.61 -12.45 -15.13
N GLU A 79 2.95 -11.31 -14.52
CA GLU A 79 4.20 -10.57 -14.82
C GLU A 79 5.44 -11.41 -14.53
N ARG A 80 5.47 -12.10 -13.39
CA ARG A 80 6.59 -12.98 -13.02
C ARG A 80 6.70 -14.17 -13.95
N GLU A 81 5.59 -14.74 -14.38
CA GLU A 81 5.57 -15.84 -15.36
C GLU A 81 6.12 -15.38 -16.71
N ALA A 82 5.69 -14.21 -17.20
CA ALA A 82 6.22 -13.62 -18.43
C ALA A 82 7.74 -13.40 -18.36
N GLN A 83 8.24 -12.87 -17.24
CA GLN A 83 9.67 -12.64 -17.01
C GLN A 83 10.47 -13.95 -16.82
N ASN A 84 9.81 -15.03 -16.38
CA ASN A 84 10.46 -16.33 -16.14
C ASN A 84 10.54 -17.22 -17.39
N THR A 85 9.94 -16.82 -18.50
CA THR A 85 10.05 -17.54 -19.76
C THR A 85 11.50 -17.65 -20.23
N THR A 86 11.81 -18.71 -21.00
CA THR A 86 13.14 -18.91 -21.58
C THR A 86 13.54 -17.75 -22.49
N LEU A 87 12.59 -17.24 -23.27
CA LEU A 87 12.80 -16.08 -24.16
C LEU A 87 13.13 -14.82 -23.35
N ALA A 88 12.37 -14.49 -22.30
CA ALA A 88 12.65 -13.31 -21.47
C ALA A 88 14.01 -13.41 -20.76
N LYS A 89 14.36 -14.60 -20.26
CA LYS A 89 15.69 -14.86 -19.69
C LYS A 89 16.81 -14.70 -20.72
N PHE A 90 16.60 -15.16 -21.94
CA PHE A 90 17.51 -14.96 -23.06
C PHE A 90 17.66 -13.47 -23.38
N MET A 91 16.57 -12.74 -23.55
CA MET A 91 16.60 -11.30 -23.86
C MET A 91 17.34 -10.52 -22.77
N ARG A 92 17.07 -10.76 -21.48
CA ARG A 92 17.80 -10.12 -20.38
C ARG A 92 19.30 -10.45 -20.38
N ASN A 93 19.66 -11.71 -20.70
CA ASN A 93 21.06 -12.13 -20.75
C ASN A 93 21.79 -11.53 -21.96
N LEU A 94 21.12 -11.49 -23.11
CA LEU A 94 21.59 -10.83 -24.32
C LEU A 94 21.80 -9.35 -24.04
N GLU A 95 20.80 -8.65 -23.51
CA GLU A 95 20.84 -7.24 -23.13
C GLU A 95 22.02 -6.95 -22.19
N SER A 96 22.21 -7.76 -21.14
CA SER A 96 23.34 -7.59 -20.20
C SER A 96 24.71 -7.77 -20.89
N ARG A 97 24.84 -8.74 -21.80
CA ARG A 97 26.09 -8.96 -22.54
C ARG A 97 26.34 -7.86 -23.56
N ILE A 98 25.30 -7.42 -24.24
CA ILE A 98 25.32 -6.30 -25.18
C ILE A 98 25.78 -5.03 -24.43
N TYR A 99 25.19 -4.73 -23.26
CA TYR A 99 25.64 -3.61 -22.42
C TYR A 99 27.08 -3.77 -21.92
N ALA A 100 27.50 -4.97 -21.52
CA ALA A 100 28.88 -5.18 -21.08
C ALA A 100 29.89 -5.00 -22.23
N GLN A 101 29.56 -5.43 -23.45
CA GLN A 101 30.40 -5.22 -24.62
C GLN A 101 30.40 -3.75 -25.06
N PHE A 102 29.23 -3.09 -25.07
CA PHE A 102 29.12 -1.66 -25.32
C PHE A 102 29.90 -0.82 -24.30
N ALA A 103 29.73 -1.11 -23.01
CA ALA A 103 30.43 -0.40 -21.94
C ALA A 103 31.94 -0.60 -22.05
N LYS A 104 32.40 -1.80 -22.38
CA LYS A 104 33.82 -2.07 -22.60
C LYS A 104 34.37 -1.29 -23.80
N GLN A 105 33.71 -1.36 -24.96
CA GLN A 105 34.17 -0.62 -26.16
C GLN A 105 34.14 0.90 -25.95
N LEU A 106 33.13 1.41 -25.24
CA LEU A 106 33.04 2.81 -24.86
C LEU A 106 34.19 3.20 -23.93
N VAL A 107 34.41 2.44 -22.85
CA VAL A 107 35.50 2.69 -21.88
C VAL A 107 36.87 2.55 -22.55
N ASP A 108 37.10 1.51 -23.32
CA ASP A 108 38.35 1.32 -24.06
C ASP A 108 38.57 2.50 -25.03
N SER A 109 37.52 3.00 -25.71
CA SER A 109 37.61 4.17 -26.59
C SER A 109 37.80 5.50 -25.85
N MET A 110 37.32 5.63 -24.61
CA MET A 110 37.42 6.82 -23.76
C MET A 110 38.75 6.92 -23.00
N PHE A 111 39.35 5.78 -22.70
CA PHE A 111 40.53 5.66 -21.83
C PHE A 111 41.74 5.03 -22.53
N SER A 112 41.69 4.84 -23.86
CA SER A 112 42.87 4.49 -24.64
C SER A 112 43.88 5.63 -24.58
N ASN A 113 45.05 5.33 -24.01
CA ASN A 113 46.16 6.25 -23.79
C ASN A 113 46.64 6.89 -25.11
N ASP A 114 46.39 8.19 -25.25
CA ASP A 114 47.43 9.22 -25.47
C ASP A 114 46.81 10.63 -25.51
N ASP A 115 45.49 10.74 -25.62
CA ASP A 115 44.69 11.94 -25.36
C ASP A 115 43.26 11.48 -24.99
N PRO A 116 42.61 11.98 -23.91
CA PRO A 116 41.23 11.63 -23.61
C PRO A 116 40.35 12.18 -24.75
N ALA A 117 40.00 11.30 -25.68
CA ALA A 117 39.09 11.64 -26.76
C ALA A 117 37.76 12.06 -26.11
N THR A 118 37.29 13.27 -26.41
CA THR A 118 35.97 13.75 -25.93
C THR A 118 34.84 13.36 -26.87
N PHE A 119 35.18 12.70 -27.98
CA PHE A 119 34.27 12.18 -28.97
C PHE A 119 34.86 10.94 -29.63
N GLY A 120 34.00 10.04 -30.09
CA GLY A 120 34.43 8.85 -30.81
C GLY A 120 33.28 8.24 -31.59
N THR A 121 33.61 7.42 -32.58
CA THR A 121 32.63 6.70 -33.38
C THR A 121 33.07 5.25 -33.56
N PHE A 122 32.12 4.33 -33.45
CA PHE A 122 32.35 2.92 -33.72
C PHE A 122 31.14 2.34 -34.45
N THR A 123 31.37 1.26 -35.19
CA THR A 123 30.32 0.56 -35.93
C THR A 123 30.04 -0.77 -35.24
N LEU A 124 28.77 -1.08 -35.02
CA LEU A 124 28.34 -2.37 -34.50
C LEU A 124 27.13 -2.85 -35.30
N GLU A 125 27.24 -4.04 -35.89
CA GLU A 125 26.14 -4.72 -36.59
C GLU A 125 25.42 -3.87 -37.67
N GLY A 126 26.13 -2.93 -38.29
CA GLY A 126 25.58 -2.05 -39.34
C GLY A 126 25.09 -0.70 -38.83
N SER A 127 24.93 -0.51 -37.52
CA SER A 127 24.66 0.79 -36.91
C SER A 127 25.96 1.54 -36.61
N VAL A 128 25.97 2.84 -36.91
CA VAL A 128 27.05 3.76 -36.54
C VAL A 128 26.70 4.39 -35.20
N ILE A 129 27.52 4.15 -34.19
CA ILE A 129 27.35 4.73 -32.86
C ILE A 129 28.41 5.79 -32.66
N THR A 130 27.96 7.02 -32.40
CA THR A 130 28.81 8.15 -32.04
C THR A 130 28.61 8.46 -30.58
N TRP A 131 29.69 8.71 -29.84
CA TRP A 131 29.63 9.17 -28.47
C TRP A 131 30.34 10.51 -28.34
N GLN A 132 29.85 11.35 -27.42
CA GLN A 132 30.46 12.62 -27.07
C GLN A 132 30.31 12.88 -25.58
N LEU A 133 31.39 13.32 -24.94
CA LEU A 133 31.34 13.88 -23.59
C LEU A 133 30.83 15.31 -23.68
N VAL A 134 29.70 15.58 -23.06
CA VAL A 134 29.12 16.92 -22.98
C VAL A 134 29.26 17.40 -21.54
N PRO A 135 29.99 18.51 -21.30
CA PRO A 135 30.09 19.05 -19.97
C PRO A 135 28.71 19.51 -19.48
N GLY A 136 28.41 19.20 -18.23
CA GLY A 136 27.17 19.64 -17.59
C GLY A 136 27.13 21.16 -17.50
N ALA A 137 25.93 21.76 -17.59
CA ALA A 137 25.76 23.16 -17.22
C ALA A 137 26.14 23.35 -15.73
N GLU A 138 26.57 24.56 -15.36
CA GLU A 138 27.04 24.90 -14.01
C GLU A 138 26.18 24.26 -12.90
N GLY A 139 26.77 23.30 -12.15
CA GLY A 139 26.07 22.52 -11.11
C GLY A 139 25.47 21.17 -11.52
N SER A 140 25.62 20.75 -12.79
CA SER A 140 25.17 19.44 -13.29
C SER A 140 26.36 18.52 -13.57
N PRO A 141 26.21 17.19 -13.38
CA PRO A 141 27.26 16.24 -13.77
C PRO A 141 27.45 16.27 -15.29
N ASP A 142 28.68 16.02 -15.74
CA ASP A 142 28.96 15.76 -17.14
C ASP A 142 28.16 14.54 -17.59
N PHE A 143 27.83 14.48 -18.89
CA PHE A 143 27.09 13.35 -19.44
C PHE A 143 27.69 12.89 -20.76
N ILE A 144 27.67 11.58 -20.98
CA ILE A 144 28.01 10.98 -22.26
C ILE A 144 26.73 10.93 -23.07
N ARG A 145 26.74 11.62 -24.22
CA ARG A 145 25.70 11.51 -25.23
C ARG A 145 26.10 10.46 -26.25
N LEU A 146 25.28 9.42 -26.39
CA LEU A 146 25.40 8.43 -27.45
C LEU A 146 24.34 8.71 -28.50
N THR A 147 24.76 8.79 -29.76
CA THR A 147 23.90 8.88 -30.93
C THR A 147 24.08 7.61 -31.74
N VAL A 148 23.05 6.77 -31.78
CA VAL A 148 23.00 5.57 -32.60
C VAL A 148 22.29 5.90 -33.90
N VAL A 149 22.95 5.69 -35.03
CA VAL A 149 22.39 5.83 -36.38
C VAL A 149 22.28 4.43 -36.97
N ASP A 150 21.05 3.99 -37.23
CA ASP A 150 20.77 2.70 -37.85
C ASP A 150 21.02 2.71 -39.37
N GLU A 151 21.07 1.55 -40.03
CA GLU A 151 21.26 1.39 -41.49
C GLU A 151 20.18 2.12 -42.31
N PHE A 152 19.00 2.33 -41.71
CA PHE A 152 17.87 3.06 -42.29
C PHE A 152 17.88 4.57 -41.96
N GLY A 153 18.92 5.07 -41.29
CA GLY A 153 19.07 6.49 -40.92
C GLY A 153 18.24 6.94 -39.71
N SER A 154 17.69 6.00 -38.94
CA SER A 154 16.98 6.32 -37.69
C SER A 154 17.98 6.68 -36.60
N GLU A 155 17.81 7.85 -35.97
CA GLU A 155 18.67 8.32 -34.88
C GLU A 155 18.05 8.04 -33.50
N THR A 156 18.82 7.42 -32.61
CA THR A 156 18.45 7.23 -31.20
C THR A 156 19.50 7.88 -30.32
N ILE A 157 19.06 8.77 -29.42
CA ILE A 157 19.95 9.51 -28.51
C ILE A 157 19.79 8.95 -27.09
N ILE A 158 20.91 8.61 -26.46
CA ILE A 158 20.97 8.11 -25.08
C ILE A 158 21.92 9.01 -24.29
N GLU A 159 21.45 9.55 -23.17
CA GLU A 159 22.25 10.38 -22.27
C GLU A 159 22.55 9.61 -20.98
N ILE A 160 23.83 9.37 -20.72
CA ILE A 160 24.31 8.66 -19.55
C ILE A 160 25.05 9.67 -18.65
N PRO A 161 24.55 9.98 -17.44
CA PRO A 161 25.28 10.85 -16.53
C PRO A 161 26.58 10.17 -16.09
N VAL A 162 27.71 10.85 -16.24
CA VAL A 162 28.96 10.42 -15.62
C VAL A 162 29.04 11.11 -14.27
N GLY A 163 28.79 10.35 -13.21
CA GLY A 163 28.98 10.85 -11.86
C GLY A 163 30.46 11.16 -11.65
N THR A 164 30.81 12.44 -11.59
CA THR A 164 31.99 12.85 -10.85
C THR A 164 31.71 12.46 -9.41
N GLY A 165 32.51 11.54 -8.87
CA GLY A 165 32.42 11.16 -7.48
C GLY A 165 32.51 12.43 -6.64
N PHE A 166 31.43 12.76 -5.95
CA PHE A 166 31.45 13.69 -4.83
C PHE A 166 32.39 13.11 -3.77
N TYR A 167 33.69 13.29 -3.94
CA TYR A 167 34.58 13.44 -2.81
C TYR A 167 34.31 14.85 -2.29
N SER A 168 33.41 14.94 -1.32
CA SER A 168 33.55 15.96 -0.29
C SER A 168 34.96 15.77 0.28
N GLN A 169 35.92 16.50 -0.26
CA GLN A 169 37.11 16.82 0.51
C GLN A 169 36.58 17.73 1.60
N ASP A 170 36.24 17.14 2.74
CA ASP A 170 36.11 17.90 3.97
C ASP A 170 37.46 18.62 4.12
N SER A 171 37.47 19.89 3.73
CA SER A 171 38.53 20.81 4.05
C SER A 171 38.39 21.06 5.54
N ASP A 172 38.94 20.15 6.33
CA ASP A 172 39.08 20.29 7.76
C ASP A 172 39.71 21.66 8.06
N GLY A 173 39.03 22.40 8.92
CA GLY A 173 39.23 23.81 9.16
C GLY A 173 40.65 24.11 9.60
N ASN A 174 41.39 24.83 8.75
CA ASN A 174 42.56 25.58 9.18
C ASN A 174 42.09 26.74 10.06
N GLY A 175 42.28 26.58 11.37
CA GLY A 175 41.97 27.57 12.39
C GLY A 175 42.64 28.90 12.09
N SER A 176 41.83 29.91 11.77
CA SER A 176 42.20 31.30 11.95
C SER A 176 41.71 31.73 13.33
N ASP A 177 42.56 31.51 14.34
CA ASP A 177 42.49 32.25 15.59
C ASP A 177 42.67 33.74 15.26
N SER A 178 41.56 34.47 15.22
CA SER A 178 41.57 35.93 15.26
C SER A 178 41.51 36.35 16.73
N SER A 179 42.67 36.32 17.38
CA SER A 179 42.84 36.94 18.70
C SER A 179 42.55 38.43 18.59
N GLY A 180 41.54 38.90 19.32
CA GLY A 180 41.25 40.32 19.46
C GLY A 180 42.42 41.04 20.13
N ASP A 181 43.07 41.92 19.38
CA ASP A 181 44.00 42.92 19.90
C ASP A 181 43.18 44.09 20.48
N SER A 182 43.35 44.35 21.78
CA SER A 182 42.74 45.47 22.50
C SER A 182 43.58 45.77 23.75
N GLY A 183 44.28 46.90 23.72
CA GLY A 183 45.02 47.50 24.85
C GLY A 183 46.54 47.30 24.70
N GLY A 184 47.35 48.31 24.42
CA GLY A 184 47.39 49.61 25.08
C GLY A 184 48.30 49.52 26.29
N ASP A 185 49.55 50.01 26.16
CA ASP A 185 50.39 50.66 27.19
C ASP A 185 51.89 50.43 26.95
N GLY A 186 52.68 51.50 27.11
CA GLY A 186 54.00 51.39 27.75
C GLY A 186 55.25 51.71 26.93
N ASP A 187 55.74 52.94 27.15
CA ASP A 187 57.15 53.34 27.31
C ASP A 187 58.12 53.38 26.12
N GLY A 188 58.80 54.54 26.02
CA GLY A 188 60.06 54.73 25.29
C GLY A 188 60.23 56.11 24.68
#